data_AF-A0AAW9IKG4-F1
#
_entry.id   AF-A0AAW9IKG4-F1
#
_cell.length_a   1.000
_cell.length_b   1.000
_cell.length_c   1.000
_cell.angle_alpha   90.00
_cell.angle_beta   90.00
_cell.angle_gamma   90.00
#
_symmetry.space_group_name_H-M   'P 1'
#
loop_
_entity.id
_entity.type
_entity.pdbx_description
1 polymer ?
#
loop_
_entity_poly.entity_id
_entity_poly.type
_entity_poly.pdbx_seq_one_letter_code
_entity_poly.pdbx_strand_id
1 'polypeptide(L)' 'MKDCIGIINLDESEERVRELIRYNTISSMPIAGRYRIIDFVLSNLTNSGVECIG' A
#
# COMPACT_ATOMS: atom_id res chain seq x y z
N MET A 1 3.99 -18.73 -0.96
CA MET A 1 5.31 -18.33 -0.47
C MET A 1 5.28 -18.41 1.05
N LYS A 2 5.58 -19.56 1.66
CA LYS A 2 5.31 -19.79 3.09
C LYS A 2 6.40 -19.24 4.04
N ASP A 3 7.63 -19.05 3.55
CA ASP A 3 8.76 -18.55 4.34
C ASP A 3 9.26 -17.21 3.79
N CYS A 4 8.38 -16.22 3.70
CA CYS A 4 8.71 -14.88 3.21
C CYS A 4 8.10 -13.81 4.13
N ILE A 5 8.81 -12.69 4.27
CA ILE A 5 8.32 -11.48 4.94
C ILE A 5 8.09 -10.42 3.86
N GLY A 6 6.88 -9.88 3.81
CA GLY A 6 6.55 -8.73 2.97
C GLY A 6 7.02 -7.44 3.65
N ILE A 7 7.66 -6.54 2.90
CA ILE A 7 8.00 -5.19 3.36
C ILE A 7 7.39 -4.21 2.38
N ILE A 8 6.62 -3.24 2.87
CA ILE A 8 6.02 -2.19 2.05
C ILE A 8 6.72 -0.86 2.34
N ASN A 9 7.56 -0.41 1.41
CA ASN A 9 8.20 0.90 1.52
C ASN A 9 7.25 2.00 1.02
N LEU A 10 7.04 3.03 1.84
CA LEU A 10 6.23 4.20 1.51
C LEU A 10 7.06 5.49 1.41
N ASP A 11 8.39 5.38 1.48
CA ASP A 11 9.32 6.51 1.37
C ASP A 11 9.61 6.86 -0.10
N GLU A 12 8.54 7.09 -0.87
CA GLU A 12 8.63 7.53 -2.26
C GLU A 12 8.39 9.03 -2.38
N SER A 13 8.93 9.66 -3.42
CA SER A 13 8.65 11.08 -3.68
C SER A 13 7.19 11.28 -4.10
N GLU A 14 6.42 11.95 -3.25
CA GLU A 14 5.01 12.26 -3.50
C GLU A 14 4.78 13.66 -4.09
N GLU A 15 5.83 14.31 -4.60
CA GLU A 15 5.80 15.73 -5.01
C GLU A 15 4.69 16.03 -6.04
N ARG A 16 4.45 15.09 -6.96
CA ARG A 16 3.44 15.22 -8.03
C ARG A 16 1.99 15.18 -7.55
N VAL A 17 1.74 14.64 -6.36
CA VAL A 17 0.39 14.46 -5.80
C VAL A 17 0.22 15.16 -4.45
N ARG A 18 1.21 15.95 -4.02
CA ARG A 18 1.32 16.54 -2.69
C ARG A 18 0.09 17.32 -2.23
N GLU A 19 -0.62 17.99 -3.14
CA GLU A 19 -1.86 18.70 -2.79
C GLU A 19 -3.02 17.75 -2.49
N LEU A 20 -3.12 16.65 -3.23
CA LEU A 20 -4.17 15.63 -3.06
C LEU A 20 -3.99 14.84 -1.76
N ILE A 21 -2.75 14.64 -1.35
CA ILE A 21 -2.38 13.87 -0.16
C ILE A 21 -1.81 14.76 0.95
N ARG A 22 -2.18 16.04 1.01
CA ARG A 22 -1.58 17.03 1.93
C ARG A 22 -1.50 16.58 3.41
N TYR A 23 -2.45 15.75 3.84
CA TYR A 23 -2.57 15.25 5.21
C TYR A 23 -2.44 13.72 5.32
N ASN A 24 -2.13 13.03 4.22
CA ASN A 24 -2.12 11.58 4.15
C ASN A 24 -0.96 11.09 3.27
N THR A 25 -0.69 9.80 3.28
CA THR A 25 0.22 9.18 2.32
C THR A 25 -0.49 8.82 1.03
N ILE A 26 0.25 8.64 -0.06
CA ILE A 26 -0.28 8.09 -1.32
C ILE A 26 -0.97 6.74 -1.11
N SER A 27 -0.44 5.92 -0.20
CA SER A 27 -1.00 4.60 0.13
C SER A 27 -2.41 4.66 0.72
N SER A 28 -2.81 5.78 1.31
CA SER A 28 -4.14 6.02 1.87
C SER A 28 -5.15 6.58 0.86
N MET A 29 -4.72 6.90 -0.37
CA MET A 29 -5.57 7.50 -1.39
C MET A 29 -6.71 6.55 -1.80
N PRO A 30 -7.98 7.02 -1.84
CA PRO A 30 -9.11 6.18 -2.19
C PRO A 30 -9.14 5.84 -3.69
N ILE A 31 -9.51 4.60 -4.00
CA ILE A 31 -9.68 4.00 -5.32
C ILE A 31 -11.06 3.35 -5.36
N ALA A 32 -11.80 3.56 -6.46
CA ALA A 32 -13.10 2.94 -6.72
C ALA A 32 -14.13 3.12 -5.58
N GLY A 33 -14.02 4.20 -4.80
CA GLY A 33 -14.97 4.59 -3.75
C GLY A 33 -14.95 3.73 -2.48
N ARG A 34 -14.11 2.69 -2.38
CA ARG A 34 -14.09 1.78 -1.22
C ARG A 34 -12.71 1.33 -0.77
N TYR A 35 -11.74 1.27 -1.69
CA TYR A 35 -10.42 0.75 -1.40
C TYR A 35 -9.43 1.89 -1.27
N ARG A 36 -8.32 1.65 -0.59
CA ARG A 36 -7.12 2.48 -0.64
C ARG A 36 -6.08 1.78 -1.50
N ILE A 37 -5.11 2.53 -2.02
CA ILE A 37 -4.01 1.95 -2.81
C ILE A 37 -3.34 0.77 -2.08
N ILE A 38 -3.09 0.90 -0.77
CA ILE A 38 -2.44 -0.17 0.02
C ILE A 38 -3.22 -1.49 0.07
N ASP A 39 -4.55 -1.43 -0.04
CA ASP A 39 -5.39 -2.64 0.08
C ASP A 39 -5.10 -3.63 -1.06
N PHE A 40 -4.68 -3.15 -2.24
CA PHE A 40 -4.30 -4.00 -3.38
C PHE A 40 -2.97 -4.72 -3.13
N VAL A 41 -1.98 -4.02 -2.58
CA VAL A 41 -0.67 -4.62 -2.24
C VAL A 41 -0.84 -5.69 -1.16
N LEU A 42 -1.61 -5.38 -0.11
CA LEU A 42 -1.93 -6.34 0.96
C LEU A 42 -2.69 -7.55 0.44
N SER A 43 -3.66 -7.34 -0.46
CA SER A 43 -4.40 -8.45 -1.10
C SER A 43 -3.47 -9.35 -1.91
N ASN A 44 -2.53 -8.78 -2.65
CA ASN A 44 -1.54 -9.56 -3.43
C ASN A 44 -0.63 -10.39 -2.52
N LEU A 45 -0.11 -9.79 -1.43
CA LEU A 45 0.73 -10.49 -0.46
C LEU A 45 -0.03 -11.64 0.23
N THR A 46 -1.25 -11.36 0.67
CA THR A 46 -2.12 -12.35 1.33
C THR A 46 -2.48 -13.50 0.37
N ASN A 47 -2.88 -13.18 -0.87
CA ASN A 47 -3.20 -14.17 -1.90
C ASN A 47 -1.98 -15.01 -2.32
N SER A 48 -0.77 -14.50 -2.13
CA SER A 48 0.49 -15.23 -2.37
C SER A 48 0.94 -16.09 -1.18
N GLY A 49 0.18 -16.06 -0.08
CA GLY A 49 0.45 -16.79 1.15
C GLY A 49 1.53 -16.16 2.02
N VAL A 50 1.78 -14.85 1.88
CA VAL A 50 2.67 -14.09 2.78
C VAL A 50 1.85 -13.61 3.97
N GLU A 51 2.17 -14.12 5.16
CA GLU A 51 1.40 -13.85 6.39
C GLU A 51 2.06 -12.77 7.27
N CYS A 52 3.38 -12.61 7.17
CA CYS A 52 4.12 -11.58 7.89
C CYS A 52 4.43 -10.40 6.97
N ILE A 53 3.86 -9.23 7.28
CA ILE A 53 4.00 -7.99 6.52
C ILE A 53 4.43 -6.89 7.49
N GLY A 54 5.52 -6.18 7.16
CA GLY A 54 6.11 -5.11 7.97
C GLY A 54 6.38 -3.83 7.21
#